data_AF-A0A3A4YXC4-F1
#
_entry.id   AF-A0A3A4YXC4-F1
#
_cell.length_a   1.000
_cell.length_b   1.000
_cell.length_c   1.000
_cell.angle_alpha   90.00
_cell.angle_beta   90.00
_cell.angle_gamma   90.00
#
_symmetry.space_group_name_H-M   'P 1'
#
loop_
_entity.id
_entity.type
_entity.pdbx_description
1 polymer ?
#
loop_
_entity_poly.entity_id
_entity_poly.type
_entity_poly.pdbx_seq_one_letter_code
_entity_poly.pdbx_strand_id
1 'polypeptide(L)'
;MPYLIPERDDFDALRADMSLGMRRAARYYNELVVPGIGGAWRVRHLSWPVAGIYLKQQMQSKHSAIAITHGIEALGNKLEWFCAKDSDRANLHLRGVRAFARNENAWAFRELSQKRFYVQITHRQQCTRALPVDTGLGFTQDSSRFNSMVITTLGKELATALLAREGVGQGPPTLETNLRRWIAGEFDPKTPKTHLMKLKPLLSPLSPTKQECSLVLGRVHSLVPASGEVGLRNDPRRRERLLRFLEDNVRDNDDWSDTESLLSWLETTLEGRTHAKDILTAIAFEDMRLAGVNLLGSIAKILGSALARLSLKDCVKNPSIIKNIAAHRNAAKWYLHCAKGGNNSRRDADAFAQEAIKKDNTEVICTLLKRDGRILSLAGDAIFPGPVYRPDFREADIEQDQEQEISFKGRPSRLFQFIALWRDCHGQA
;
A
#
# COMPACT_ATOMS: atom_id res chain seq x y z
N MET A 1 15.41 26.60 35.95
CA MET A 1 14.77 25.39 35.39
C MET A 1 15.17 25.29 33.93
N PRO A 2 15.94 24.27 33.53
CA PRO A 2 16.28 24.08 32.13
C PRO A 2 15.02 23.64 31.38
N TYR A 3 14.73 24.31 30.26
CA TYR A 3 13.69 23.88 29.34
C TYR A 3 14.03 22.47 28.86
N LEU A 4 13.20 21.48 29.20
CA LEU A 4 13.27 20.16 28.59
C LEU A 4 13.02 20.34 27.10
N ILE A 5 14.09 20.32 26.32
CA ILE A 5 14.04 19.99 24.90
C ILE A 5 13.81 18.48 24.88
N PRO A 6 12.66 17.98 24.42
CA PRO A 6 12.40 16.54 24.40
C PRO A 6 13.47 15.84 23.55
N GLU A 7 13.95 14.69 24.01
CA GLU A 7 14.88 13.89 23.22
C GLU A 7 14.16 13.26 22.03
N ARG A 8 14.91 12.85 21.00
CA ARG A 8 14.36 12.33 19.73
C ARG A 8 13.46 11.10 19.94
N ASP A 9 13.64 10.39 21.04
CA ASP A 9 12.89 9.20 21.45
C ASP A 9 11.59 9.54 22.22
N ASP A 10 11.44 10.77 22.74
CA ASP A 10 10.20 11.25 23.38
C ASP A 10 9.07 11.51 22.37
N PHE A 11 9.42 11.60 21.09
CA PHE A 11 8.47 11.62 19.98
C PHE A 11 8.27 10.21 19.45
N ASP A 12 7.42 9.43 20.11
CA ASP A 12 6.87 8.19 19.56
C ASP A 12 6.23 8.48 18.17
N ALA A 13 7.06 8.33 17.13
CA ALA A 13 6.77 8.39 15.70
C ALA A 13 5.97 9.61 15.18
N LEU A 14 6.45 10.84 15.39
CA LEU A 14 6.04 11.94 14.50
C LEU A 14 6.60 11.65 13.09
N ARG A 15 5.69 11.50 12.11
CA ARG A 15 6.00 11.12 10.72
C ARG A 15 5.45 12.14 9.73
N ALA A 16 6.17 12.33 8.63
CA ALA A 16 5.68 13.07 7.46
C ALA A 16 4.37 12.45 6.97
N ASP A 17 3.28 13.23 7.01
CA ASP A 17 1.97 12.83 6.49
C ASP A 17 1.71 13.55 5.17
N MET A 18 2.27 12.98 4.09
CA MET A 18 2.17 13.53 2.74
C MET A 18 0.81 13.29 2.07
N SER A 19 -0.20 12.90 2.84
CA SER A 19 -1.54 12.79 2.31
C SER A 19 -2.17 14.16 2.07
N LEU A 20 -1.66 15.25 2.65
CA LEU A 20 -2.26 16.60 2.58
C LEU A 20 -3.75 16.60 3.01
N GLY A 21 -4.10 15.70 3.93
CA GLY A 21 -5.49 15.46 4.37
C GLY A 21 -6.34 14.64 3.40
N MET A 22 -5.76 14.12 2.30
CA MET A 22 -6.47 13.50 1.18
C MET A 22 -6.64 11.98 1.27
N ARG A 23 -6.29 11.33 2.41
CA ARG A 23 -6.36 9.86 2.55
C ARG A 23 -7.73 9.28 2.23
N ARG A 24 -8.80 9.97 2.64
CA ARG A 24 -10.16 9.50 2.39
C ARG A 24 -10.50 9.57 0.89
N ALA A 25 -9.96 10.56 0.17
CA ALA A 25 -10.24 10.77 -1.25
C ALA A 25 -9.46 9.78 -2.09
N ALA A 26 -8.18 9.58 -1.76
CA ALA A 26 -7.36 8.51 -2.33
C ALA A 26 -8.04 7.15 -2.16
N ARG A 27 -8.61 6.86 -0.98
CA ARG A 27 -9.39 5.63 -0.77
C ARG A 27 -10.60 5.56 -1.69
N TYR A 28 -11.38 6.64 -1.77
CA TYR A 28 -12.58 6.68 -2.60
C TYR A 28 -12.27 6.39 -4.07
N TYR A 29 -11.30 7.11 -4.65
CA TYR A 29 -10.91 6.92 -6.05
C TYR A 29 -10.29 5.54 -6.29
N ASN A 30 -9.51 5.01 -5.35
CA ASN A 30 -9.01 3.64 -5.45
C ASN A 30 -10.14 2.60 -5.53
N GLU A 31 -11.20 2.72 -4.72
CA GLU A 31 -12.34 1.79 -4.79
C GLU A 31 -13.20 1.99 -6.06
N LEU A 32 -13.16 3.17 -6.68
CA LEU A 32 -13.81 3.39 -7.98
C LEU A 32 -13.04 2.71 -9.13
N VAL A 33 -11.71 2.68 -9.05
CA VAL A 33 -10.85 2.06 -10.07
C VAL A 33 -10.88 0.54 -9.97
N VAL A 34 -10.50 -0.02 -8.82
CA VAL A 34 -10.59 -1.47 -8.58
C VAL A 34 -11.12 -1.71 -7.17
N PRO A 35 -12.40 -2.04 -7.03
CA PRO A 35 -13.00 -2.23 -5.72
C PRO A 35 -12.47 -3.49 -5.04
N GLY A 36 -12.35 -3.46 -3.72
CA GLY A 36 -12.34 -4.65 -2.86
C GLY A 36 -11.06 -5.50 -2.83
N ILE A 37 -10.02 -5.18 -3.60
CA ILE A 37 -8.72 -5.88 -3.52
C ILE A 37 -7.73 -5.27 -2.51
N GLY A 38 -8.04 -4.08 -2.02
CA GLY A 38 -7.02 -3.05 -2.23
C GLY A 38 -6.20 -2.61 -1.05
N GLY A 39 -4.96 -3.04 -0.79
CA GLY A 39 -3.85 -2.99 -1.75
C GLY A 39 -3.03 -4.26 -1.87
N ALA A 40 -3.71 -5.38 -2.10
CA ALA A 40 -3.05 -6.57 -2.56
C ALA A 40 -2.51 -6.37 -3.98
N TRP A 41 -1.24 -6.74 -4.17
CA TRP A 41 -0.59 -6.82 -5.48
C TRP A 41 0.13 -8.17 -5.69
N ARG A 42 0.06 -9.05 -4.68
CA ARG A 42 0.55 -10.42 -4.66
C ARG A 42 -0.46 -11.26 -3.90
N VAL A 43 -0.64 -12.50 -4.32
CA VAL A 43 -1.47 -13.52 -3.67
C VAL A 43 -1.07 -13.69 -2.21
N ARG A 44 0.23 -13.73 -1.92
CA ARG A 44 0.77 -13.85 -0.55
C ARG A 44 0.35 -12.72 0.39
N HIS A 45 0.05 -11.53 -0.13
CA HIS A 45 -0.46 -10.42 0.69
C HIS A 45 -1.88 -10.67 1.22
N LEU A 46 -2.63 -11.59 0.60
CA LEU A 46 -3.94 -12.06 1.04
C LEU A 46 -3.80 -13.37 1.84
N SER A 47 -2.96 -14.30 1.39
CA SER A 47 -2.80 -15.59 2.07
C SER A 47 -2.23 -15.47 3.48
N TRP A 48 -1.20 -14.65 3.70
CA TRP A 48 -0.59 -14.49 5.04
C TRP A 48 -1.55 -13.96 6.11
N PRO A 49 -2.32 -12.87 5.88
CA PRO A 49 -3.29 -12.42 6.87
C PRO A 49 -4.40 -13.44 7.13
N VAL A 50 -4.89 -14.11 6.08
CA VAL A 50 -5.92 -15.16 6.22
C VAL A 50 -5.39 -16.34 7.03
N ALA A 51 -4.16 -16.80 6.76
CA ALA A 51 -3.49 -17.84 7.55
C ALA A 51 -3.24 -17.43 9.01
N GLY A 52 -2.88 -16.16 9.27
CA GLY A 52 -2.70 -15.68 10.64
C GLY A 52 -3.99 -15.61 11.45
N ILE A 53 -5.11 -15.22 10.83
CA ILE A 53 -6.45 -15.30 11.44
C ILE A 53 -6.83 -16.77 11.69
N TYR A 54 -6.65 -17.64 10.69
CA TYR A 54 -6.91 -19.08 10.83
C TYR A 54 -6.15 -19.67 12.02
N LEU A 55 -4.83 -19.49 12.07
CA LEU A 55 -3.98 -19.99 13.15
C LEU A 55 -4.40 -19.40 14.51
N LYS A 56 -4.78 -18.13 14.58
CA LYS A 56 -5.28 -17.52 15.83
C LYS A 56 -6.56 -18.19 16.34
N GLN A 57 -7.44 -18.62 15.44
CA GLN A 57 -8.69 -19.29 15.80
C GLN A 57 -8.47 -20.75 16.19
N GLN A 58 -7.49 -21.41 15.56
CA GLN A 58 -7.19 -22.82 15.84
C GLN A 58 -6.23 -23.03 17.02
N MET A 59 -5.37 -22.06 17.30
CA MET A 59 -4.49 -22.06 18.46
C MET A 59 -5.19 -21.19 19.50
N GLN A 60 -5.46 -21.70 20.70
CA GLN A 60 -5.83 -20.85 21.86
C GLN A 60 -4.63 -20.01 22.33
N SER A 61 -3.88 -19.44 21.39
CA SER A 61 -2.68 -18.65 21.58
C SER A 61 -3.02 -17.32 22.24
N LYS A 62 -2.16 -16.92 23.17
CA LYS A 62 -2.12 -15.58 23.78
C LYS A 62 -1.75 -14.46 22.81
N HIS A 63 -1.17 -14.81 21.65
CA HIS A 63 -0.81 -13.83 20.64
C HIS A 63 -2.05 -13.38 19.86
N SER A 64 -2.10 -12.11 19.47
CA SER A 64 -3.17 -11.59 18.62
C SER A 64 -3.03 -12.07 17.18
N ALA A 65 -4.12 -12.07 16.40
CA ALA A 65 -4.07 -12.38 14.97
C ALA A 65 -3.08 -11.45 14.25
N ILE A 66 -3.06 -10.17 14.61
CA ILE A 66 -2.08 -9.19 14.10
C ILE A 66 -0.64 -9.68 14.33
N ALA A 67 -0.29 -10.10 15.55
CA ALA A 67 1.07 -10.53 15.86
C ALA A 67 1.48 -11.80 15.10
N ILE A 68 0.55 -12.75 14.94
CA ILE A 68 0.77 -13.98 14.17
C ILE A 68 0.97 -13.64 12.69
N THR A 69 0.06 -12.89 12.08
CA THR A 69 0.16 -12.46 10.68
C THR A 69 1.45 -11.71 10.42
N HIS A 70 1.78 -10.74 11.27
CA HIS A 70 3.06 -10.05 11.22
C HIS A 70 4.18 -11.10 11.17
N GLY A 71 4.36 -11.92 12.21
CA GLY A 71 5.44 -12.90 12.26
C GLY A 71 5.59 -13.71 10.97
N ILE A 72 4.48 -14.19 10.39
CA ILE A 72 4.47 -14.93 9.12
C ILE A 72 4.96 -14.06 7.95
N GLU A 73 4.45 -12.83 7.80
CA GLU A 73 4.88 -11.87 6.78
C GLU A 73 6.38 -11.56 6.87
N ALA A 74 6.88 -11.25 8.07
CA ALA A 74 8.30 -10.96 8.27
C ALA A 74 9.17 -12.20 8.04
N LEU A 75 8.73 -13.39 8.46
CA LEU A 75 9.46 -14.62 8.20
C LEU A 75 9.56 -14.89 6.70
N GLY A 76 8.47 -14.76 5.94
CA GLY A 76 8.47 -14.94 4.48
C GLY A 76 9.39 -13.96 3.76
N ASN A 77 9.33 -12.67 4.11
CA ASN A 77 10.23 -11.64 3.55
C ASN A 77 11.69 -11.87 3.97
N LYS A 78 11.94 -12.24 5.23
CA LYS A 78 13.29 -12.48 5.74
C LYS A 78 13.94 -13.71 5.10
N LEU A 79 13.19 -14.78 4.85
CA LEU A 79 13.68 -15.95 4.11
C LEU A 79 14.13 -15.57 2.70
N GLU A 80 13.33 -14.77 2.00
CA GLU A 80 13.68 -14.30 0.65
C GLU A 80 14.94 -13.42 0.69
N TRP A 81 14.97 -12.43 1.58
CA TRP A 81 16.12 -11.54 1.77
C TRP A 81 17.38 -12.34 2.13
N PHE A 82 17.31 -13.23 3.11
CA PHE A 82 18.47 -13.98 3.59
C PHE A 82 19.09 -14.88 2.52
N CYS A 83 18.26 -15.46 1.65
CA CYS A 83 18.74 -16.28 0.54
C CYS A 83 19.25 -15.47 -0.66
N ALA A 84 18.87 -14.19 -0.78
CA ALA A 84 19.24 -13.31 -1.89
C ALA A 84 20.29 -12.24 -1.53
N LYS A 85 20.61 -12.04 -0.25
CA LYS A 85 21.45 -10.93 0.24
C LYS A 85 22.87 -10.87 -0.35
N ASP A 86 23.42 -12.01 -0.76
CA ASP A 86 24.77 -12.12 -1.33
C ASP A 86 24.75 -12.14 -2.87
N SER A 87 23.62 -11.75 -3.48
CA SER A 87 23.42 -11.69 -4.94
C SER A 87 22.93 -10.31 -5.37
N ASP A 88 23.10 -9.96 -6.64
CA ASP A 88 22.54 -8.73 -7.23
C ASP A 88 21.00 -8.66 -7.13
N ARG A 89 20.35 -9.78 -6.79
CA ARG A 89 18.91 -9.88 -6.50
C ARG A 89 18.54 -9.45 -5.08
N ALA A 90 19.47 -8.96 -4.26
CA ALA A 90 19.20 -8.44 -2.92
C ALA A 90 18.19 -7.27 -2.90
N ASN A 91 17.90 -6.66 -4.06
CA ASN A 91 16.95 -5.56 -4.26
C ASN A 91 15.54 -6.01 -4.71
N LEU A 92 15.19 -7.30 -4.58
CA LEU A 92 13.79 -7.73 -4.70
C LEU A 92 12.94 -6.85 -3.76
N HIS A 93 11.82 -6.31 -4.24
CA HIS A 93 10.89 -5.38 -3.57
C HIS A 93 10.27 -5.95 -2.26
N LEU A 94 11.12 -6.33 -1.32
CA LEU A 94 10.83 -6.98 -0.05
C LEU A 94 10.67 -5.91 1.02
N ARG A 95 9.76 -6.16 1.97
CA ARG A 95 9.55 -5.24 3.09
C ARG A 95 10.41 -5.61 4.27
N GLY A 96 11.04 -4.62 4.87
CA GLY A 96 11.79 -4.77 6.12
C GLY A 96 13.27 -5.10 5.91
N VAL A 97 13.81 -4.91 4.70
CA VAL A 97 15.19 -5.27 4.34
C VAL A 97 16.19 -4.62 5.29
N ARG A 98 16.04 -3.31 5.56
CA ARG A 98 16.88 -2.60 6.54
C ARG A 98 16.79 -3.18 7.96
N ALA A 99 15.58 -3.57 8.39
CA ALA A 99 15.37 -4.14 9.72
C ALA A 99 16.02 -5.53 9.84
N PHE A 100 15.95 -6.33 8.77
CA PHE A 100 16.61 -7.63 8.69
C PHE A 100 18.13 -7.51 8.66
N ALA A 101 18.68 -6.55 7.89
CA ALA A 101 20.12 -6.28 7.86
C ALA A 101 20.66 -5.86 9.23
N ARG A 102 19.92 -5.01 9.98
CA ARG A 102 20.30 -4.61 11.34
C ARG A 102 20.16 -5.73 12.37
N ASN A 103 19.29 -6.71 12.13
CA ASN A 103 18.96 -7.78 13.08
C ASN A 103 18.99 -9.15 12.38
N GLU A 104 20.13 -9.48 11.79
CA GLU A 104 20.27 -10.66 10.92
C GLU A 104 19.97 -11.98 11.66
N ASN A 105 20.31 -12.05 12.95
CA ASN A 105 20.13 -13.25 13.77
C ASN A 105 18.72 -13.40 14.37
N ALA A 106 17.80 -12.44 14.17
CA ALA A 106 16.46 -12.50 14.73
C ALA A 106 15.53 -13.47 13.97
N TRP A 107 15.37 -14.71 14.43
CA TRP A 107 14.55 -15.73 13.76
C TRP A 107 13.38 -16.22 14.61
N ALA A 108 13.35 -15.86 15.90
CA ALA A 108 12.26 -16.27 16.79
C ALA A 108 10.98 -15.49 16.48
N PHE A 109 9.82 -16.14 16.69
CA PHE A 109 8.52 -15.50 16.51
C PHE A 109 8.37 -14.23 17.35
N ARG A 110 8.84 -14.25 18.60
CA ARG A 110 8.80 -13.09 19.51
C ARG A 110 9.54 -11.88 18.94
N GLU A 111 10.54 -12.09 18.10
CA GLU A 111 11.30 -11.01 17.47
C GLU A 111 10.59 -10.56 16.19
N LEU A 112 10.34 -11.47 15.25
CA LEU A 112 9.79 -11.13 13.93
C LEU A 112 8.33 -10.63 13.97
N SER A 113 7.57 -10.95 15.01
CA SER A 113 6.22 -10.40 15.22
C SER A 113 6.22 -8.92 15.66
N GLN A 114 7.38 -8.35 16.03
CA GLN A 114 7.47 -6.96 16.50
C GLN A 114 7.36 -5.97 15.36
N LYS A 115 6.73 -4.82 15.65
CA LYS A 115 6.54 -3.72 14.68
C LYS A 115 7.85 -3.23 14.03
N ARG A 116 8.99 -3.35 14.72
CA ARG A 116 10.31 -2.90 14.23
C ARG A 116 10.82 -3.66 12.99
N PHE A 117 10.28 -4.85 12.71
CA PHE A 117 10.62 -5.66 11.54
C PHE A 117 9.75 -5.36 10.32
N TYR A 118 8.90 -4.32 10.39
CA TYR A 118 8.12 -3.85 9.26
C TYR A 118 8.49 -2.41 8.90
N VAL A 119 8.27 -2.09 7.63
CA VAL A 119 8.07 -0.71 7.18
C VAL A 119 6.77 -0.14 7.76
N GLN A 120 6.57 1.17 7.64
CA GLN A 120 5.48 1.92 8.30
C GLN A 120 4.06 1.31 8.13
N ILE A 121 3.83 0.58 7.05
CA ILE A 121 2.58 -0.12 6.73
C ILE A 121 2.93 -1.56 6.36
N THR A 122 2.46 -2.56 7.11
CA THR A 122 2.61 -3.99 6.77
C THR A 122 1.67 -4.38 5.62
N HIS A 123 1.94 -5.50 4.93
CA HIS A 123 1.05 -5.99 3.85
C HIS A 123 -0.37 -6.20 4.37
N ARG A 124 -0.52 -6.80 5.56
CA ARG A 124 -1.78 -6.87 6.29
C ARG A 124 -2.51 -5.54 6.34
N GLN A 125 -1.86 -4.45 6.73
CA GLN A 125 -2.57 -3.18 6.88
C GLN A 125 -3.10 -2.65 5.55
N GLN A 126 -2.36 -2.87 4.45
CA GLN A 126 -2.81 -2.54 3.10
C GLN A 126 -3.96 -3.43 2.64
N CYS A 127 -3.92 -4.73 2.98
CA CYS A 127 -4.88 -5.71 2.47
C CYS A 127 -6.04 -5.98 3.43
N THR A 128 -6.09 -5.37 4.61
CA THR A 128 -7.12 -5.63 5.63
C THR A 128 -8.53 -5.45 5.08
N ARG A 129 -8.74 -4.45 4.21
CA ARG A 129 -10.07 -4.20 3.60
C ARG A 129 -10.43 -5.20 2.51
N ALA A 130 -9.45 -5.91 1.97
CA ALA A 130 -9.68 -6.91 0.93
C ALA A 130 -10.22 -8.23 1.49
N LEU A 131 -10.12 -8.46 2.80
CA LEU A 131 -10.46 -9.75 3.40
C LEU A 131 -11.96 -9.88 3.70
N PRO A 132 -12.66 -8.89 4.28
CA PRO A 132 -14.05 -9.05 4.70
C PRO A 132 -15.03 -9.20 3.55
N VAL A 133 -16.15 -9.88 3.81
CA VAL A 133 -17.28 -10.04 2.88
C VAL A 133 -17.94 -8.70 2.51
N ASP A 134 -18.01 -7.76 3.44
CA ASP A 134 -18.64 -6.45 3.27
C ASP A 134 -17.76 -5.45 2.50
N THR A 135 -16.44 -5.59 2.56
CA THR A 135 -15.52 -4.63 1.93
C THR A 135 -14.65 -5.17 0.81
N GLY A 136 -14.58 -6.49 0.59
CA GLY A 136 -13.62 -7.05 -0.34
C GLY A 136 -13.96 -8.44 -0.86
N LEU A 137 -12.96 -9.32 -0.88
CA LEU A 137 -12.96 -10.61 -1.56
C LEU A 137 -13.66 -11.73 -0.77
N GLY A 138 -13.99 -11.52 0.51
CA GLY A 138 -14.82 -12.45 1.29
C GLY A 138 -14.10 -13.63 1.93
N PHE A 139 -12.82 -13.48 2.26
CA PHE A 139 -12.07 -14.48 3.03
C PHE A 139 -12.37 -14.43 4.54
N THR A 140 -12.98 -13.35 5.01
CA THR A 140 -13.34 -13.16 6.42
C THR A 140 -14.72 -12.52 6.57
N GLN A 141 -15.31 -12.60 7.75
CA GLN A 141 -16.65 -12.08 8.08
C GLN A 141 -16.70 -11.52 9.51
N ASP A 142 -17.90 -11.07 9.90
CA ASP A 142 -18.33 -10.60 11.23
C ASP A 142 -17.70 -9.30 11.75
N SER A 143 -16.55 -8.87 11.21
CA SER A 143 -15.87 -7.65 11.68
C SER A 143 -14.95 -7.03 10.64
N SER A 144 -14.89 -5.71 10.61
CA SER A 144 -13.87 -4.94 9.88
C SER A 144 -12.56 -4.72 10.66
N ARG A 145 -12.56 -5.01 11.98
CA ARG A 145 -11.37 -4.99 12.83
C ARG A 145 -10.62 -6.33 12.72
N PHE A 146 -9.37 -6.28 12.29
CA PHE A 146 -8.56 -7.47 11.96
C PHE A 146 -8.52 -8.55 13.06
N ASN A 147 -8.31 -8.18 14.33
CA ASN A 147 -8.26 -9.16 15.43
C ASN A 147 -9.60 -9.82 15.76
N SER A 148 -10.70 -9.28 15.25
CA SER A 148 -12.07 -9.77 15.48
C SER A 148 -12.67 -10.36 14.22
N MET A 149 -11.93 -10.42 13.11
CA MET A 149 -12.36 -11.08 11.88
C MET A 149 -12.48 -12.59 12.11
N VAL A 150 -13.54 -13.17 11.54
CA VAL A 150 -13.76 -14.61 11.53
C VAL A 150 -13.51 -15.15 10.14
N ILE A 151 -12.80 -16.28 10.01
CA ILE A 151 -12.52 -16.86 8.69
C ILE A 151 -13.79 -17.44 8.07
N THR A 152 -14.01 -17.20 6.77
CA THR A 152 -15.08 -17.85 6.00
C THR A 152 -14.62 -19.23 5.52
N THR A 153 -15.52 -20.02 4.91
CA THR A 153 -15.14 -21.27 4.24
C THR A 153 -14.06 -21.04 3.17
N LEU A 154 -14.24 -20.00 2.34
CA LEU A 154 -13.25 -19.61 1.33
C LEU A 154 -11.93 -19.15 1.94
N GLY A 155 -11.98 -18.40 3.06
CA GLY A 155 -10.78 -18.06 3.80
C GLY A 155 -10.05 -19.30 4.32
N LYS A 156 -10.79 -20.28 4.84
CA LYS A 156 -10.22 -21.54 5.33
C LYS A 156 -9.57 -22.32 4.19
N GLU A 157 -10.18 -22.38 3.01
CA GLU A 157 -9.57 -22.97 1.82
C GLU A 157 -8.26 -22.27 1.45
N LEU A 158 -8.23 -20.94 1.43
CA LEU A 158 -7.01 -20.17 1.13
C LEU A 158 -5.92 -20.38 2.20
N ALA A 159 -6.28 -20.38 3.48
CA ALA A 159 -5.34 -20.69 4.56
C ALA A 159 -4.77 -22.11 4.41
N THR A 160 -5.62 -23.08 4.10
CA THR A 160 -5.23 -24.49 3.94
C THR A 160 -4.32 -24.68 2.72
N ALA A 161 -4.60 -24.00 1.60
CA ALA A 161 -3.77 -24.02 0.40
C ALA A 161 -2.33 -23.56 0.65
N LEU A 162 -2.12 -22.69 1.65
CA LEU A 162 -0.79 -22.33 2.16
C LEU A 162 -0.27 -23.34 3.19
N LEU A 163 -1.06 -23.64 4.23
CA LEU A 163 -0.61 -24.28 5.46
C LEU A 163 -0.49 -25.81 5.40
N ALA A 164 -1.25 -26.47 4.51
CA ALA A 164 -1.28 -27.93 4.40
C ALA A 164 -0.08 -28.51 3.63
N ARG A 165 0.79 -27.65 3.09
CA ARG A 165 2.01 -28.07 2.38
C ARG A 165 2.95 -28.82 3.31
N GLU A 166 3.72 -29.75 2.76
CA GLU A 166 4.79 -30.42 3.49
C GLU A 166 5.79 -29.38 4.03
N GLY A 167 6.03 -29.45 5.32
CA GLY A 167 6.89 -28.57 6.09
C GLY A 167 8.33 -29.09 6.17
N VAL A 168 8.99 -28.79 7.29
CA VAL A 168 10.40 -29.14 7.55
C VAL A 168 10.57 -29.75 8.94
N GLY A 169 11.54 -30.64 9.10
CA GLY A 169 11.88 -31.24 10.40
C GLY A 169 11.59 -32.73 10.45
N GLN A 170 11.40 -33.28 11.66
CA GLN A 170 11.18 -34.71 11.87
C GLN A 170 9.75 -35.13 11.52
N GLY A 171 9.62 -36.26 10.80
CA GLY A 171 8.35 -36.78 10.26
C GLY A 171 7.92 -36.04 8.98
N PRO A 172 6.64 -36.16 8.57
CA PRO A 172 6.02 -35.33 7.55
C PRO A 172 5.20 -34.19 8.20
N PRO A 173 5.83 -33.21 8.90
CA PRO A 173 5.08 -32.11 9.47
C PRO A 173 4.50 -31.26 8.34
N THR A 174 3.30 -30.71 8.54
CA THR A 174 2.80 -29.65 7.66
C THR A 174 3.46 -28.32 8.02
N LEU A 175 3.45 -27.36 7.07
CA LEU A 175 3.84 -25.98 7.35
C LEU A 175 3.04 -25.41 8.54
N GLU A 176 1.76 -25.77 8.64
CA GLU A 176 0.93 -25.43 9.79
C GLU A 176 1.58 -25.84 11.12
N THR A 177 2.01 -27.09 11.23
CA THR A 177 2.68 -27.61 12.42
C THR A 177 3.98 -26.88 12.71
N ASN A 178 4.78 -26.57 11.68
CA ASN A 178 5.99 -25.77 11.88
C ASN A 178 5.69 -24.37 12.41
N LEU A 179 4.73 -23.66 11.82
CA LEU A 179 4.37 -22.31 12.25
C LEU A 179 3.79 -22.32 13.66
N ARG A 180 2.95 -23.31 14.01
CA ARG A 180 2.43 -23.47 15.38
C ARG A 180 3.54 -23.62 16.41
N ARG A 181 4.49 -24.53 16.16
CA ARG A 181 5.66 -24.74 17.02
C ARG A 181 6.56 -23.50 17.06
N TRP A 182 6.75 -22.82 15.94
CA TRP A 182 7.53 -21.59 15.86
C TRP A 182 6.94 -20.47 16.71
N ILE A 183 5.62 -20.29 16.63
CA ILE A 183 4.85 -19.33 17.44
C ILE A 183 4.95 -19.68 18.94
N ALA A 184 4.95 -20.97 19.28
CA ALA A 184 5.14 -21.44 20.64
C ALA A 184 6.60 -21.33 21.15
N GLY A 185 7.58 -21.11 20.26
CA GLY A 185 9.01 -21.09 20.59
C GLY A 185 9.67 -22.47 20.62
N GLU A 186 9.01 -23.50 20.09
CA GLU A 186 9.43 -24.91 20.09
C GLU A 186 10.09 -25.35 18.77
N PHE A 187 10.26 -24.42 17.84
CA PHE A 187 10.88 -24.64 16.54
C PHE A 187 11.72 -23.43 16.15
N ASP A 188 12.97 -23.68 15.76
CA ASP A 188 13.88 -22.67 15.20
C ASP A 188 14.00 -22.85 13.68
N PRO A 189 13.53 -21.88 12.87
CA PRO A 189 13.67 -21.91 11.42
C PRO A 189 15.12 -21.99 10.92
N LYS A 190 16.10 -21.54 11.73
CA LYS A 190 17.52 -21.53 11.37
C LYS A 190 18.20 -22.88 11.59
N THR A 191 17.59 -23.79 12.35
CA THR A 191 18.25 -25.01 12.83
C THR A 191 17.48 -26.28 12.46
N PRO A 192 18.10 -27.20 11.69
CA PRO A 192 19.32 -27.03 10.91
C PRO A 192 19.19 -25.97 9.81
N LYS A 193 20.32 -25.47 9.31
CA LYS A 193 20.39 -24.43 8.23
C LYS A 193 19.59 -24.82 6.98
N THR A 194 19.42 -26.12 6.72
CA THR A 194 18.62 -26.66 5.62
C THR A 194 17.13 -26.30 5.72
N HIS A 195 16.60 -26.02 6.92
CA HIS A 195 15.23 -25.57 7.11
C HIS A 195 14.95 -24.24 6.39
N LEU A 196 15.88 -23.28 6.42
CA LEU A 196 15.70 -21.99 5.75
C LEU A 196 15.44 -22.15 4.24
N MET A 197 16.23 -23.00 3.58
CA MET A 197 16.10 -23.24 2.14
C MET A 197 14.79 -23.94 1.79
N LYS A 198 14.33 -24.86 2.65
CA LYS A 198 13.05 -25.57 2.46
C LYS A 198 11.83 -24.71 2.80
N LEU A 199 11.93 -23.81 3.79
CA LEU A 199 10.86 -22.89 4.19
C LEU A 199 10.67 -21.74 3.19
N LYS A 200 11.73 -21.30 2.50
CA LYS A 200 11.66 -20.21 1.50
C LYS A 200 10.54 -20.42 0.47
N PRO A 201 10.47 -21.53 -0.31
CA PRO A 201 9.38 -21.73 -1.28
C PRO A 201 8.00 -21.95 -0.63
N LEU A 202 7.94 -22.17 0.68
CA LEU A 202 6.68 -22.31 1.42
C LEU A 202 6.08 -20.96 1.80
N LEU A 203 6.92 -20.00 2.18
CA LEU A 203 6.49 -18.73 2.75
C LEU A 203 6.86 -17.49 1.93
N SER A 204 7.72 -17.59 0.92
CA SER A 204 8.19 -16.44 0.14
C SER A 204 7.01 -15.66 -0.48
N PRO A 205 7.08 -14.30 -0.50
CA PRO A 205 6.12 -13.48 -1.24
C PRO A 205 6.12 -13.72 -2.75
N LEU A 206 7.13 -14.39 -3.30
CA LEU A 206 7.32 -14.67 -4.72
C LEU A 206 6.91 -16.11 -5.11
N SER A 207 6.35 -16.88 -4.17
CA SER A 207 6.04 -18.29 -4.41
C SER A 207 4.68 -18.69 -3.85
N PRO A 208 3.58 -18.04 -4.29
CA PRO A 208 2.24 -18.57 -4.05
C PRO A 208 2.06 -19.94 -4.72
N THR A 209 1.23 -20.82 -4.16
CA THR A 209 0.90 -22.07 -4.84
C THR A 209 -0.16 -21.84 -5.92
N LYS A 210 -0.24 -22.75 -6.91
CA LYS A 210 -1.30 -22.73 -7.93
C LYS A 210 -2.71 -22.72 -7.31
N GLN A 211 -2.89 -23.41 -6.19
CA GLN A 211 -4.18 -23.45 -5.49
C GLN A 211 -4.51 -22.09 -4.85
N GLU A 212 -3.54 -21.43 -4.22
CA GLU A 212 -3.73 -20.07 -3.70
C GLU A 212 -4.06 -19.09 -4.82
N CYS A 213 -3.32 -19.16 -5.95
CA CYS A 213 -3.58 -18.33 -7.13
C CYS A 213 -4.99 -18.55 -7.67
N SER A 214 -5.43 -19.81 -7.81
CA SER A 214 -6.77 -20.15 -8.30
C SER A 214 -7.88 -19.63 -7.37
N LEU A 215 -7.71 -19.75 -6.06
CA LEU A 215 -8.68 -19.23 -5.09
C LEU A 215 -8.79 -17.70 -5.13
N VAL A 216 -7.65 -17.00 -5.18
CA VAL A 216 -7.64 -15.53 -5.27
C VAL A 216 -8.23 -15.06 -6.60
N LEU A 217 -7.82 -15.66 -7.72
CA LEU A 217 -8.32 -15.34 -9.05
C LEU A 217 -9.84 -15.58 -9.15
N GLY A 218 -10.33 -16.70 -8.61
CA GLY A 218 -11.76 -17.00 -8.57
C GLY A 218 -12.59 -15.95 -7.81
N ARG A 219 -12.04 -15.35 -6.74
CA ARG A 219 -12.69 -14.24 -6.04
C ARG A 219 -12.59 -12.92 -6.78
N VAL A 220 -11.50 -12.70 -7.51
CA VAL A 220 -11.31 -11.52 -8.35
C VAL A 220 -12.32 -11.51 -9.52
N HIS A 221 -12.57 -12.65 -10.16
CA HIS A 221 -13.60 -12.84 -11.20
C HIS A 221 -15.04 -12.91 -10.69
N SER A 222 -15.25 -13.12 -9.38
CA SER A 222 -16.59 -13.37 -8.85
C SER A 222 -17.51 -12.16 -9.07
N LEU A 223 -18.57 -12.34 -9.86
CA LEU A 223 -19.62 -11.36 -10.12
C LEU A 223 -20.61 -11.18 -8.96
N VAL A 224 -20.50 -12.02 -7.92
CA VAL A 224 -21.32 -11.94 -6.72
C VAL A 224 -20.52 -11.18 -5.66
N PRO A 225 -21.00 -10.02 -5.17
CA PRO A 225 -20.40 -9.37 -4.03
C PRO A 225 -20.32 -10.35 -2.88
N ALA A 226 -19.20 -10.38 -2.16
CA ALA A 226 -19.03 -11.31 -1.05
C ALA A 226 -20.09 -11.12 0.07
N SER A 227 -20.66 -9.92 0.18
CA SER A 227 -21.77 -9.58 1.09
C SER A 227 -23.17 -9.89 0.54
N GLY A 228 -23.32 -10.23 -0.74
CA GLY A 228 -24.61 -10.33 -1.42
C GLY A 228 -25.23 -8.97 -1.83
N GLU A 229 -24.64 -7.83 -1.42
CA GLU A 229 -25.12 -6.49 -1.76
C GLU A 229 -24.17 -5.78 -2.74
N VAL A 230 -24.72 -5.26 -3.84
CA VAL A 230 -23.96 -4.47 -4.82
C VAL A 230 -24.00 -2.99 -4.41
N GLY A 231 -22.89 -2.47 -3.90
CA GLY A 231 -22.68 -1.03 -3.73
C GLY A 231 -21.79 -0.44 -4.84
N LEU A 232 -21.92 0.85 -5.13
CA LEU A 232 -21.05 1.60 -6.06
C LEU A 232 -19.53 1.42 -5.80
N ARG A 233 -19.16 1.10 -4.55
CA ARG A 233 -17.77 0.91 -4.09
C ARG A 233 -17.35 -0.55 -3.93
N ASN A 234 -18.21 -1.50 -4.29
CA ASN A 234 -17.92 -2.93 -4.27
C ASN A 234 -18.53 -3.62 -5.49
N ASP A 235 -18.54 -2.95 -6.65
CA ASP A 235 -19.06 -3.51 -7.90
C ASP A 235 -18.05 -4.52 -8.48
N PRO A 236 -18.29 -5.84 -8.38
CA PRO A 236 -17.38 -6.83 -8.92
C PRO A 236 -17.25 -6.75 -10.45
N ARG A 237 -18.23 -6.18 -11.16
CA ARG A 237 -18.18 -6.03 -12.62
C ARG A 237 -17.04 -5.11 -13.06
N ARG A 238 -16.60 -4.18 -12.20
CA ARG A 238 -15.42 -3.35 -12.47
C ARG A 238 -14.15 -4.20 -12.58
N ARG A 239 -13.96 -5.14 -11.65
CA ARG A 239 -12.82 -6.08 -11.70
C ARG A 239 -12.90 -6.96 -12.93
N GLU A 240 -14.07 -7.55 -13.20
CA GLU A 240 -14.28 -8.40 -14.36
C GLU A 240 -13.99 -7.68 -15.69
N ARG A 241 -14.44 -6.42 -15.86
CA ARG A 241 -14.13 -5.64 -17.07
C ARG A 241 -12.62 -5.46 -17.27
N LEU A 242 -11.89 -5.20 -16.19
CA LEU A 242 -10.44 -5.08 -16.25
C LEU A 242 -9.78 -6.41 -16.57
N LEU A 243 -10.26 -7.54 -16.02
CA LEU A 243 -9.73 -8.87 -16.32
C LEU A 243 -9.89 -9.21 -17.80
N ARG A 244 -11.08 -9.00 -18.37
CA ARG A 244 -11.31 -9.23 -19.80
C ARG A 244 -10.36 -8.43 -20.66
N PHE A 245 -10.16 -7.15 -20.33
CA PHE A 245 -9.18 -6.34 -21.03
C PHE A 245 -7.77 -6.95 -20.96
N LEU A 246 -7.33 -7.38 -19.76
CA LEU A 246 -6.01 -7.97 -19.57
C LEU A 246 -5.85 -9.30 -20.33
N GLU A 247 -6.86 -10.16 -20.28
CA GLU A 247 -6.88 -11.46 -20.97
C GLU A 247 -6.87 -11.30 -22.50
N ASP A 248 -7.62 -10.33 -23.02
CA ASP A 248 -7.75 -10.11 -24.47
C ASP A 248 -6.54 -9.37 -25.05
N ASN A 249 -5.91 -8.45 -24.28
CA ASN A 249 -4.97 -7.46 -24.83
C ASN A 249 -3.56 -7.49 -24.23
N VAL A 250 -3.36 -8.11 -23.06
CA VAL A 250 -2.09 -8.03 -22.30
C VAL A 250 -1.42 -9.41 -22.21
N ARG A 251 -1.42 -10.18 -23.30
CA ARG A 251 -0.78 -11.51 -23.40
C ARG A 251 0.61 -11.57 -22.73
N ASP A 252 1.02 -12.79 -22.36
CA ASP A 252 2.19 -13.26 -21.56
C ASP A 252 3.54 -12.51 -21.51
N ASN A 253 3.75 -11.40 -22.21
CA ASN A 253 4.90 -10.53 -22.03
C ASN A 253 4.50 -9.08 -22.35
N ASP A 254 4.33 -8.28 -21.31
CA ASP A 254 4.74 -6.87 -21.32
C ASP A 254 4.63 -6.26 -19.93
N ASP A 255 5.53 -5.32 -19.61
CA ASP A 255 5.36 -4.32 -18.56
C ASP A 255 4.23 -3.34 -18.92
N TRP A 256 3.04 -3.88 -19.20
CA TRP A 256 1.89 -3.15 -19.65
C TRP A 256 1.60 -1.99 -18.70
N SER A 257 1.57 -0.80 -19.28
CA SER A 257 1.26 0.42 -18.57
C SER A 257 0.48 1.42 -19.40
N ASP A 258 -0.06 0.97 -20.53
CA ASP A 258 -0.81 1.78 -21.48
C ASP A 258 -2.26 1.98 -21.03
N THR A 259 -2.43 2.96 -20.14
CA THR A 259 -3.76 3.30 -19.63
C THR A 259 -4.67 3.89 -20.72
N GLU A 260 -4.12 4.45 -21.80
CA GLU A 260 -4.92 5.05 -22.90
C GLU A 260 -5.65 3.97 -23.70
N SER A 261 -4.98 2.87 -24.02
CA SER A 261 -5.63 1.71 -24.66
C SER A 261 -6.72 1.10 -23.79
N LEU A 262 -6.50 1.01 -22.47
CA LEU A 262 -7.54 0.54 -21.54
C LEU A 262 -8.76 1.47 -21.53
N LEU A 263 -8.54 2.78 -21.44
CA LEU A 263 -9.64 3.76 -21.44
C LEU A 263 -10.44 3.67 -22.75
N SER A 264 -9.74 3.63 -23.89
CA SER A 264 -10.36 3.49 -25.22
C SER A 264 -11.18 2.20 -25.34
N TRP A 265 -10.65 1.07 -24.83
CA TRP A 265 -11.38 -0.19 -24.82
C TRP A 265 -12.61 -0.15 -23.92
N LEU A 266 -12.52 0.44 -22.72
CA LEU A 266 -13.66 0.60 -21.81
C LEU A 266 -14.77 1.45 -22.44
N GLU A 267 -14.43 2.44 -23.25
CA GLU A 267 -15.40 3.31 -23.91
C GLU A 267 -16.30 2.60 -24.95
N THR A 268 -15.93 1.39 -25.38
CA THR A 268 -16.72 0.59 -26.33
C THR A 268 -18.07 0.13 -25.78
N THR A 269 -18.27 0.14 -24.45
CA THR A 269 -19.52 -0.29 -23.80
C THR A 269 -20.12 0.81 -22.92
N LEU A 270 -21.44 0.81 -22.72
CA LEU A 270 -22.10 1.82 -21.87
C LEU A 270 -21.61 1.78 -20.41
N GLU A 271 -21.53 0.59 -19.80
CA GLU A 271 -21.01 0.44 -18.44
C GLU A 271 -19.51 0.73 -18.34
N GLY A 272 -18.74 0.40 -19.39
CA GLY A 272 -17.32 0.68 -19.47
C GLY A 272 -17.03 2.18 -19.58
N ARG A 273 -17.85 2.97 -20.28
CA ARG A 273 -17.71 4.45 -20.33
C ARG A 273 -17.76 5.11 -18.96
N THR A 274 -18.65 4.67 -18.07
CA THR A 274 -18.68 5.18 -16.69
C THR A 274 -17.41 4.79 -15.94
N HIS A 275 -16.95 3.54 -16.12
CA HIS A 275 -15.71 3.08 -15.50
C HIS A 275 -14.47 3.84 -16.00
N ALA A 276 -14.38 4.12 -17.31
CA ALA A 276 -13.30 4.91 -17.91
C ALA A 276 -13.23 6.31 -17.30
N LYS A 277 -14.37 6.98 -17.15
CA LYS A 277 -14.46 8.30 -16.49
C LYS A 277 -14.01 8.26 -15.03
N ASP A 278 -14.35 7.20 -14.31
CA ASP A 278 -13.90 6.98 -12.93
C ASP A 278 -12.39 6.80 -12.83
N ILE A 279 -11.80 5.99 -13.74
CA ILE A 279 -10.35 5.82 -13.83
C ILE A 279 -9.67 7.15 -14.16
N LEU A 280 -10.18 7.89 -15.17
CA LEU A 280 -9.63 9.18 -15.57
C LEU A 280 -9.67 10.20 -14.42
N THR A 281 -10.75 10.23 -13.65
CA THR A 281 -10.87 11.10 -12.48
C THR A 281 -9.88 10.71 -11.38
N ALA A 282 -9.69 9.41 -11.14
CA ALA A 282 -8.72 8.91 -10.18
C ALA A 282 -7.28 9.28 -10.56
N ILE A 283 -6.94 9.24 -11.86
CA ILE A 283 -5.65 9.71 -12.39
C ILE A 283 -5.49 11.20 -12.11
N ALA A 284 -6.47 12.01 -12.55
CA ALA A 284 -6.41 13.47 -12.37
C ALA A 284 -6.33 13.88 -10.88
N PHE A 285 -7.01 13.14 -10.00
CA PHE A 285 -6.91 13.32 -8.56
C PHE A 285 -5.48 13.08 -8.04
N GLU A 286 -4.84 11.99 -8.48
CA GLU A 286 -3.49 11.64 -8.04
C GLU A 286 -2.45 12.62 -8.58
N ASP A 287 -2.60 13.07 -9.83
CA ASP A 287 -1.75 14.12 -10.42
C ASP A 287 -1.85 15.43 -9.63
N MET A 288 -3.06 15.84 -9.25
CA MET A 288 -3.28 17.01 -8.40
C MET A 288 -2.60 16.84 -7.04
N ARG A 289 -2.79 15.69 -6.38
CA ARG A 289 -2.18 15.40 -5.08
C ARG A 289 -0.65 15.44 -5.17
N LEU A 290 -0.09 14.79 -6.20
CA LEU A 290 1.35 14.71 -6.41
C LEU A 290 1.97 16.08 -6.72
N ALA A 291 1.29 16.90 -7.53
CA ALA A 291 1.72 18.26 -7.79
C ALA A 291 1.76 19.11 -6.50
N GLY A 292 0.80 18.93 -5.58
CA GLY A 292 0.82 19.55 -4.25
C GLY A 292 1.99 19.07 -3.39
N VAL A 293 2.29 17.78 -3.39
CA VAL A 293 3.45 17.18 -2.70
C VAL A 293 4.77 17.73 -3.27
N ASN A 294 4.90 17.82 -4.59
CA ASN A 294 6.09 18.34 -5.26
C ASN A 294 6.31 19.84 -4.97
N LEU A 295 5.23 20.61 -4.87
CA LEU A 295 5.30 22.00 -4.42
C LEU A 295 5.85 22.07 -2.99
N LEU A 296 5.34 21.26 -2.06
CA LEU A 296 5.84 21.20 -0.68
C LEU A 296 7.33 20.81 -0.61
N GLY A 297 7.73 19.77 -1.34
CA GLY A 297 9.12 19.33 -1.42
C GLY A 297 10.06 20.40 -1.98
N SER A 298 9.59 21.19 -2.94
CA SER A 298 10.37 22.30 -3.50
C SER A 298 10.55 23.44 -2.50
N ILE A 299 9.53 23.75 -1.69
CA ILE A 299 9.66 24.72 -0.59
C ILE A 299 10.66 24.19 0.45
N ALA A 300 10.57 22.91 0.82
CA ALA A 300 11.47 22.29 1.79
C ALA A 300 12.94 22.33 1.34
N LYS A 301 13.20 22.10 0.05
CA LYS A 301 14.52 22.19 -0.56
C LYS A 301 15.11 23.60 -0.49
N ILE A 302 14.30 24.63 -0.79
CA ILE A 302 14.74 26.04 -0.68
C ILE A 302 15.06 26.38 0.77
N LEU A 303 14.20 25.97 1.71
CA LEU A 303 14.44 26.16 3.13
C LEU A 303 15.74 25.48 3.60
N GLY A 304 16.10 24.34 3.01
CA GLY A 304 17.34 23.61 3.34
C GLY A 304 18.59 24.38 2.95
N SER A 305 18.50 25.17 1.88
CA SER A 305 19.56 26.11 1.48
C SER A 305 19.56 27.43 2.27
N ALA A 306 18.47 27.74 2.98
CA ALA A 306 18.27 29.01 3.68
C ALA A 306 18.24 28.80 5.21
N LEU A 307 19.42 28.82 5.84
CA LEU A 307 19.73 28.87 7.29
C LEU A 307 18.52 29.03 8.27
N ALA A 308 17.67 28.01 8.36
CA ALA A 308 16.53 27.84 9.27
C ALA A 308 15.23 28.66 9.07
N ARG A 309 15.14 29.61 8.11
CA ARG A 309 13.90 30.38 7.86
C ARG A 309 13.76 30.83 6.42
N LEU A 310 12.56 30.71 5.87
CA LEU A 310 12.21 31.24 4.55
C LEU A 310 11.06 32.24 4.64
N SER A 311 11.28 33.46 4.13
CA SER A 311 10.24 34.48 3.98
C SER A 311 9.21 34.04 2.93
N LEU A 312 7.92 34.17 3.24
CA LEU A 312 6.85 33.81 2.32
C LEU A 312 6.88 34.68 1.05
N LYS A 313 7.22 35.97 1.20
CA LYS A 313 7.37 36.91 0.08
C LYS A 313 8.50 36.52 -0.88
N ASP A 314 9.57 35.93 -0.36
CA ASP A 314 10.70 35.48 -1.18
C ASP A 314 10.41 34.10 -1.78
N CYS A 315 9.71 33.24 -1.04
CA CYS A 315 9.25 31.95 -1.52
C CYS A 315 8.35 32.07 -2.76
N VAL A 316 7.34 32.96 -2.73
CA VAL A 316 6.42 33.14 -3.87
C VAL A 316 7.08 33.72 -5.12
N LYS A 317 8.22 34.40 -4.98
CA LYS A 317 9.00 34.95 -6.08
C LYS A 317 9.98 33.95 -6.68
N ASN A 318 10.24 32.83 -6.00
CA ASN A 318 11.20 31.84 -6.47
C ASN A 318 10.69 31.17 -7.77
N PRO A 319 11.48 31.17 -8.86
CA PRO A 319 11.04 30.61 -10.15
C PRO A 319 10.59 29.15 -10.08
N SER A 320 11.23 28.32 -9.26
CA SER A 320 10.86 26.91 -9.10
C SER A 320 9.50 26.75 -8.41
N ILE A 321 9.19 27.62 -7.45
CA ILE A 321 7.91 27.66 -6.74
C ILE A 321 6.80 28.13 -7.68
N ILE A 322 7.04 29.18 -8.46
CA ILE A 322 6.08 29.66 -9.46
C ILE A 322 5.73 28.55 -10.46
N LYS A 323 6.73 27.81 -10.96
CA LYS A 323 6.52 26.67 -11.85
C LYS A 323 5.65 25.59 -11.21
N ASN A 324 5.94 25.21 -9.96
CA ASN A 324 5.19 24.16 -9.26
C ASN A 324 3.78 24.59 -8.85
N ILE A 325 3.56 25.87 -8.53
CA ILE A 325 2.21 26.42 -8.33
C ILE A 325 1.41 26.33 -9.63
N ALA A 326 2.00 26.68 -10.77
CA ALA A 326 1.33 26.57 -12.07
C ALA A 326 0.98 25.11 -12.40
N ALA A 327 1.90 24.16 -12.15
CA ALA A 327 1.64 22.73 -12.32
C ALA A 327 0.49 22.25 -11.42
N HIS A 328 0.50 22.61 -10.13
CA HIS A 328 -0.56 22.25 -9.19
C HIS A 328 -1.92 22.85 -9.58
N ARG A 329 -1.96 24.11 -10.04
CA ARG A 329 -3.17 24.75 -10.58
C ARG A 329 -3.72 24.01 -11.80
N ASN A 330 -2.86 23.64 -12.73
CA ASN A 330 -3.27 22.95 -13.94
C ASN A 330 -3.84 21.57 -13.62
N ALA A 331 -3.17 20.81 -12.75
CA ALA A 331 -3.65 19.51 -12.29
C ALA A 331 -4.99 19.62 -11.53
N ALA A 332 -5.16 20.63 -10.69
CA ALA A 332 -6.42 20.89 -9.98
C ALA A 332 -7.58 21.24 -10.92
N LYS A 333 -7.34 22.06 -11.95
CA LYS A 333 -8.35 22.35 -13.00
C LYS A 333 -8.72 21.09 -13.78
N TRP A 334 -7.73 20.27 -14.11
CA TRP A 334 -7.95 19.00 -14.80
C TRP A 334 -8.80 18.04 -13.95
N TYR A 335 -8.46 17.87 -12.68
CA TYR A 335 -9.27 17.09 -11.74
C TYR A 335 -10.73 17.59 -11.68
N LEU A 336 -10.97 18.89 -11.53
CA LEU A 336 -12.33 19.44 -11.49
C LEU A 336 -13.11 19.19 -12.78
N HIS A 337 -12.43 19.24 -13.93
CA HIS A 337 -13.03 18.92 -15.23
C HIS A 337 -13.43 17.45 -15.30
N CYS A 338 -12.52 16.52 -14.99
CA CYS A 338 -12.78 15.08 -14.99
C CYS A 338 -13.89 14.71 -13.98
N ALA A 339 -13.81 15.22 -12.76
CA ALA A 339 -14.76 14.94 -11.69
C ALA A 339 -16.19 15.38 -12.04
N LYS A 340 -16.32 16.53 -12.72
CA LYS A 340 -17.61 17.01 -13.24
C LYS A 340 -18.10 16.14 -14.39
N GLY A 341 -17.23 15.76 -15.33
CA GLY A 341 -17.58 14.92 -16.48
C GLY A 341 -17.94 13.46 -16.11
N GLY A 342 -17.38 12.97 -15.00
CA GLY A 342 -17.63 11.64 -14.42
C GLY A 342 -18.75 11.59 -13.38
N ASN A 343 -19.23 12.74 -12.89
CA ASN A 343 -20.19 12.82 -11.78
C ASN A 343 -19.74 12.03 -10.53
N ASN A 344 -18.45 12.10 -10.22
CA ASN A 344 -17.78 11.31 -9.19
C ASN A 344 -16.88 12.21 -8.31
N SER A 345 -17.26 13.48 -8.17
CA SER A 345 -16.56 14.45 -7.34
C SER A 345 -16.65 14.11 -5.85
N ARG A 346 -15.69 14.62 -5.09
CA ARG A 346 -15.62 14.38 -3.65
C ARG A 346 -15.30 15.67 -2.93
N ARG A 347 -16.14 16.05 -1.97
CA ARG A 347 -16.08 17.36 -1.28
C ARG A 347 -14.69 17.77 -0.79
N ASP A 348 -13.91 16.86 -0.22
CA ASP A 348 -12.57 17.19 0.28
C ASP A 348 -11.51 17.31 -0.82
N ALA A 349 -11.65 16.57 -1.93
CA ALA A 349 -10.82 16.74 -3.12
C ALA A 349 -11.20 17.99 -3.91
N ASP A 350 -12.49 18.30 -4.01
CA ASP A 350 -12.98 19.53 -4.60
C ASP A 350 -12.49 20.73 -3.79
N ALA A 351 -12.56 20.70 -2.46
CA ALA A 351 -12.02 21.75 -1.61
C ALA A 351 -10.51 21.97 -1.84
N PHE A 352 -9.73 20.89 -1.88
CA PHE A 352 -8.29 20.99 -2.15
C PHE A 352 -7.98 21.55 -3.56
N ALA A 353 -8.74 21.14 -4.57
CA ALA A 353 -8.62 21.67 -5.92
C ALA A 353 -8.96 23.17 -5.98
N GLN A 354 -10.04 23.57 -5.30
CA GLN A 354 -10.46 24.98 -5.21
C GLN A 354 -9.40 25.85 -4.49
N GLU A 355 -8.79 25.31 -3.44
CA GLU A 355 -7.65 25.95 -2.75
C GLU A 355 -6.44 26.13 -3.68
N ALA A 356 -6.15 25.14 -4.53
CA ALA A 356 -5.03 25.20 -5.47
C ALA A 356 -5.23 26.23 -6.60
N ILE A 357 -6.45 26.42 -7.10
CA ILE A 357 -6.74 27.32 -8.23
C ILE A 357 -6.89 28.80 -7.86
N LYS A 358 -6.75 29.16 -6.58
CA LYS A 358 -6.78 30.56 -6.13
C LYS A 358 -5.74 31.39 -6.86
N LYS A 359 -6.08 32.65 -7.15
CA LYS A 359 -5.21 33.57 -7.93
C LYS A 359 -3.95 33.97 -7.17
N ASP A 360 -4.05 34.15 -5.86
CA ASP A 360 -2.92 34.55 -5.03
C ASP A 360 -2.00 33.35 -4.72
N ASN A 361 -0.73 33.44 -5.14
CA ASN A 361 0.29 32.42 -4.87
C ASN A 361 0.57 32.28 -3.37
N THR A 362 0.49 33.38 -2.63
CA THR A 362 0.69 33.42 -1.18
C THR A 362 -0.36 32.55 -0.49
N GLU A 363 -1.62 32.74 -0.86
CA GLU A 363 -2.74 31.98 -0.31
C GLU A 363 -2.67 30.48 -0.64
N VAL A 364 -2.24 30.13 -1.86
CA VAL A 364 -2.01 28.72 -2.26
C VAL A 364 -0.95 28.06 -1.36
N ILE A 365 0.19 28.72 -1.15
CA ILE A 365 1.26 28.20 -0.29
C ILE A 365 0.77 28.10 1.16
N CYS A 366 0.14 29.15 1.69
CA CYS A 366 -0.36 29.14 3.06
C CYS A 366 -1.35 27.98 3.31
N THR A 367 -2.25 27.75 2.37
CA THR A 367 -3.25 26.68 2.50
C THR A 367 -2.58 25.30 2.45
N LEU A 368 -1.62 25.10 1.55
CA LEU A 368 -0.86 23.85 1.46
C LEU A 368 -0.07 23.57 2.76
N LEU A 369 0.64 24.57 3.30
CA LEU A 369 1.42 24.44 4.53
C LEU A 369 0.52 24.13 5.74
N LYS A 370 -0.67 24.73 5.82
CA LYS A 370 -1.66 24.43 6.87
C LYS A 370 -2.17 22.98 6.80
N ARG A 371 -2.25 22.40 5.60
CA ARG A 371 -2.68 21.00 5.41
C ARG A 371 -1.59 19.98 5.72
N ASP A 372 -0.34 20.33 5.50
CA ASP A 372 0.81 19.52 5.92
C ASP A 372 1.01 19.59 7.44
N GLY A 373 1.33 20.78 7.96
CA GLY A 373 1.54 21.07 9.38
C GLY A 373 2.62 20.23 10.07
N ARG A 374 3.48 19.53 9.33
CA ARG A 374 4.43 18.54 9.88
C ARG A 374 5.83 18.68 9.32
N ILE A 375 5.99 18.75 8.01
CA ILE A 375 7.29 18.91 7.35
C ILE A 375 7.70 20.37 7.38
N LEU A 376 6.75 21.25 7.10
CA LEU A 376 6.95 22.69 7.15
C LEU A 376 5.89 23.30 8.05
N SER A 377 6.28 24.33 8.80
CA SER A 377 5.36 25.12 9.62
C SER A 377 5.31 26.56 9.11
N LEU A 378 4.15 27.17 9.24
CA LEU A 378 3.92 28.57 8.88
C LEU A 378 3.67 29.36 10.17
N ALA A 379 4.46 30.39 10.42
CA ALA A 379 4.25 31.34 11.51
C ALA A 379 4.37 32.78 10.99
N GLY A 380 3.24 33.49 10.99
CA GLY A 380 3.14 34.80 10.32
C GLY A 380 3.49 34.68 8.83
N ASP A 381 4.42 35.53 8.38
CA ASP A 381 4.91 35.59 7.00
C ASP A 381 6.19 34.76 6.77
N ALA A 382 6.50 33.82 7.67
CA ALA A 382 7.71 33.00 7.58
C ALA A 382 7.39 31.50 7.65
N ILE A 383 8.15 30.74 6.86
CA ILE A 383 8.13 29.29 6.76
C ILE A 383 9.33 28.74 7.53
N PHE A 384 9.07 27.76 8.39
CA PHE A 384 10.07 27.14 9.26
C PHE A 384 10.09 25.62 9.08
N PRO A 385 11.21 24.96 9.43
CA PRO A 385 11.28 23.51 9.53
C PRO A 385 10.21 23.01 10.51
N GLY A 386 9.43 22.02 10.09
CA GLY A 386 8.55 21.29 10.99
C GLY A 386 9.26 20.14 11.71
N PRO A 387 8.59 19.44 12.65
CA PRO A 387 9.17 18.38 13.47
C PRO A 387 9.76 17.19 12.67
N VAL A 388 9.33 16.99 11.43
CA VAL A 388 9.80 15.88 10.58
C VAL A 388 10.57 16.36 9.34
N TYR A 389 11.00 17.61 9.35
CA TYR A 389 11.76 18.24 8.27
C TYR A 389 13.09 17.52 7.98
N ARG A 390 13.47 17.45 6.69
CA ARG A 390 14.81 17.07 6.24
C ARG A 390 15.27 17.99 5.10
N PRO A 391 16.55 18.41 5.02
CA PRO A 391 17.03 19.32 3.97
C PRO A 391 16.97 18.71 2.56
N ASP A 392 17.28 17.42 2.46
CA ASP A 392 17.26 16.66 1.21
C ASP A 392 15.91 16.01 0.92
N PHE A 393 14.80 16.61 1.38
CA PHE A 393 13.47 16.03 1.23
C PHE A 393 13.14 15.74 -0.24
N ARG A 394 13.32 14.49 -0.67
CA ARG A 394 13.02 14.01 -2.02
C ARG A 394 11.73 13.21 -2.02
N GLU A 395 11.10 13.13 -3.18
CA GLU A 395 10.06 12.13 -3.44
C GLU A 395 10.55 10.71 -3.09
N ALA A 396 11.84 10.41 -3.26
CA ALA A 396 12.47 9.15 -2.83
C ALA A 396 12.47 8.93 -1.30
N ASP A 397 12.33 9.98 -0.48
CA ASP A 397 12.17 9.82 0.98
C ASP A 397 10.72 9.46 1.37
N ILE A 398 9.77 9.59 0.43
CA ILE A 398 8.44 8.97 0.50
C ILE A 398 8.58 7.44 0.44
N GLU A 399 9.55 6.95 -0.35
CA GLU A 399 9.85 5.55 -0.63
C GLU A 399 10.87 4.93 0.35
N GLN A 400 11.70 5.73 1.04
CA GLN A 400 12.76 5.19 1.89
C GLN A 400 12.27 4.68 3.25
N ASP A 401 11.16 5.18 3.79
CA ASP A 401 10.51 4.62 4.99
C ASP A 401 9.23 3.81 4.65
N GLN A 402 8.88 3.78 3.36
CA GLN A 402 7.93 2.87 2.73
C GLN A 402 8.71 2.04 1.69
N GLU A 403 9.60 1.11 2.08
CA GLU A 403 10.38 0.32 1.08
C GLU A 403 9.43 -0.19 -0.01
N GLN A 404 9.57 0.48 -1.15
CA GLN A 404 9.02 0.23 -2.47
C GLN A 404 7.56 -0.24 -2.47
N GLU A 405 6.64 0.69 -2.19
CA GLU A 405 5.46 0.79 -3.05
C GLU A 405 6.01 0.90 -4.47
N ILE A 406 5.62 0.01 -5.39
CA ILE A 406 5.97 0.17 -6.80
C ILE A 406 5.59 1.61 -7.15
N SER A 407 6.56 2.40 -7.59
CA SER A 407 6.38 3.82 -7.92
C SER A 407 5.41 3.93 -9.09
N PHE A 408 4.11 3.94 -8.80
CA PHE A 408 3.05 4.22 -9.75
C PHE A 408 2.92 5.74 -9.90
N LYS A 409 4.02 6.40 -10.32
CA LYS A 409 4.05 7.84 -10.58
C LYS A 409 2.99 8.20 -11.61
N GLY A 410 2.13 9.17 -11.29
CA GLY A 410 1.09 9.67 -12.19
C GLY A 410 0.07 8.62 -12.62
N ARG A 411 -0.12 7.56 -11.82
CA ARG A 411 -0.88 6.37 -12.18
C ARG A 411 -1.83 6.01 -11.04
N PRO A 412 -3.05 5.51 -11.31
CA PRO A 412 -3.94 5.10 -10.25
C PRO A 412 -3.35 3.83 -9.63
N SER A 413 -2.66 3.98 -8.49
CA SER A 413 -1.91 2.90 -7.81
C SER A 413 -2.71 1.60 -7.71
N ARG A 414 -4.02 1.71 -7.50
CA ARG A 414 -4.92 0.56 -7.42
C ARG A 414 -5.00 -0.25 -8.74
N LEU A 415 -5.05 0.39 -9.90
CA LEU A 415 -5.11 -0.30 -11.20
C LEU A 415 -3.88 -1.20 -11.38
N PHE A 416 -2.70 -0.67 -11.07
CA PHE A 416 -1.47 -1.43 -11.25
C PHE A 416 -1.26 -2.49 -10.18
N GLN A 417 -1.71 -2.25 -8.94
CA GLN A 417 -1.77 -3.31 -7.93
C GLN A 417 -2.66 -4.46 -8.39
N PHE A 418 -3.79 -4.17 -9.03
CA PHE A 418 -4.66 -5.19 -9.59
C PHE A 418 -3.99 -5.98 -10.72
N ILE A 419 -3.31 -5.31 -11.63
CA ILE A 419 -2.57 -5.95 -12.73
C ILE A 419 -1.45 -6.84 -12.18
N ALA A 420 -0.68 -6.35 -11.20
CA ALA A 420 0.35 -7.13 -10.53
C ALA A 420 -0.24 -8.35 -9.82
N LEU A 421 -1.39 -8.21 -9.15
CA LEU A 421 -2.09 -9.33 -8.53
C LEU A 421 -2.54 -10.36 -9.57
N TRP A 422 -3.08 -9.91 -10.70
CA TRP A 422 -3.50 -10.77 -11.80
C TRP A 422 -2.30 -11.55 -12.40
N ARG A 423 -1.15 -10.89 -12.61
CA ARG A 423 0.09 -11.54 -13.07
C ARG A 423 0.61 -12.57 -12.08
N ASP A 424 0.59 -12.24 -10.78
CA ASP A 424 1.01 -13.16 -9.71
C ASP A 424 0.11 -14.41 -9.66
N CYS A 425 -1.18 -14.27 -10.01
CA CYS A 425 -2.08 -15.42 -10.15
C CYS A 425 -1.74 -16.32 -11.36
N HIS A 426 -1.20 -15.76 -12.44
CA HIS A 426 -0.85 -16.48 -13.68
C HIS A 426 0.61 -16.96 -13.73
N GLY A 427 1.41 -16.69 -12.69
CA GLY A 427 2.80 -17.12 -12.62
C GLY A 427 3.79 -16.24 -13.41
N GLN A 428 3.40 -15.00 -13.69
CA GLN A 428 4.16 -14.02 -14.49
C GLN A 428 4.68 -12.83 -13.67
N ALA A 429 5.00 -13.02 -12.38
CA ALA A 429 5.43 -11.96 -11.47
C ALA A 429 6.91 -12.03 -11.08
#